data_AF-A0A3D2U4P1-F1
#
_entry.id   AF-A0A3D2U4P1-F1
#
_cell.length_a   1.000
_cell.length_b   1.000
_cell.length_c   1.000
_cell.angle_alpha   90.00
_cell.angle_beta   90.00
_cell.angle_gamma   90.00
#
_symmetry.space_group_name_H-M   'P 1'
#
loop_
_entity.id
_entity.type
_entity.pdbx_description
1 polymer ?
#
loop_
_entity_poly.entity_id
_entity_poly.type
_entity_poly.pdbx_seq_one_letter_code
_entity_poly.pdbx_strand_id
1 'polypeptide(L)'
;MQQPLAYLNGELVPADQAVLPVYDAGIVQGATVSETLRTFHHELFRLEEHLDRFTNSLATVGFDIGLETEALAGICRDLVAHNTVSLDTENDLGLVIFATAGPYATYSGQPADRFDAGPTLCAHSFPLPFHLWHTMQAEGLHLVTPSVQQLPAACVDPSTKH
;
A
#
# COMPACT_ATOMS: atom_id res chain seq x y z
N MET A 1 18.72 -5.93 -14.74
CA MET A 1 17.66 -6.14 -13.73
C MET A 1 16.33 -6.04 -14.46
N GLN A 2 15.43 -6.99 -14.27
CA GLN A 2 14.06 -6.88 -14.77
C GLN A 2 13.41 -5.62 -14.20
N GLN A 3 12.66 -4.89 -15.04
CA GLN A 3 11.95 -3.70 -14.59
C GLN A 3 10.84 -4.15 -13.63
N PRO A 4 10.79 -3.64 -12.39
CA PRO A 4 9.73 -4.01 -11.47
C PRO A 4 8.38 -3.52 -11.98
N LEU A 5 7.34 -4.31 -11.77
CA LEU A 5 5.97 -3.92 -12.01
C LEU A 5 5.32 -3.41 -10.71
N ALA A 6 4.22 -2.69 -10.89
CA ALA A 6 3.24 -2.34 -9.87
C ALA A 6 1.85 -2.63 -10.45
N TYR A 7 0.88 -2.86 -9.57
CA TYR A 7 -0.53 -2.93 -9.93
C TYR A 7 -1.17 -1.56 -9.67
N LEU A 8 -1.92 -1.04 -10.64
CA LEU A 8 -2.68 0.20 -10.51
C LEU A 8 -4.02 0.07 -11.24
N ASN A 9 -5.13 0.15 -10.51
CA ASN A 9 -6.51 0.13 -11.05
C ASN A 9 -6.77 -0.94 -12.13
N GLY A 10 -6.43 -2.20 -11.85
CA GLY A 10 -6.69 -3.31 -12.79
C GLY A 10 -5.52 -3.64 -13.71
N GLU A 11 -4.51 -2.79 -13.80
CA GLU A 11 -3.41 -2.96 -14.76
C GLU A 11 -2.07 -3.20 -14.05
N LEU A 12 -1.25 -4.08 -14.61
CA LEU A 12 0.16 -4.17 -14.27
C LEU A 12 0.93 -3.16 -15.13
N VAL A 13 1.57 -2.21 -14.47
CA VAL A 13 2.36 -1.15 -15.11
C VAL A 13 3.81 -1.23 -14.64
N PRO A 14 4.77 -0.73 -15.40
CA PRO A 14 6.11 -0.46 -14.88
C PRO A 14 6.02 0.36 -13.60
N ALA A 15 6.79 0.01 -12.56
CA ALA A 15 6.66 0.65 -11.24
C ALA A 15 6.93 2.16 -11.28
N ASP A 16 7.77 2.63 -12.20
CA ASP A 16 8.03 4.05 -12.45
C ASP A 16 6.92 4.79 -13.21
N GLN A 17 5.91 4.05 -13.69
CA GLN A 17 4.71 4.56 -14.37
C GLN A 17 3.44 4.39 -13.52
N ALA A 18 3.54 3.82 -12.31
CA ALA A 18 2.45 3.82 -11.35
C ALA A 18 2.26 5.23 -10.76
N VAL A 19 1.49 6.07 -11.46
CA VAL A 19 1.31 7.48 -11.15
C VAL A 19 -0.11 7.79 -10.72
N LEU A 20 -0.25 8.67 -9.73
CA LEU A 20 -1.53 9.22 -9.30
C LEU A 20 -1.67 10.67 -9.78
N PRO A 21 -2.88 11.13 -10.12
CA PRO A 21 -3.11 12.53 -10.38
C PRO A 21 -2.90 13.35 -9.10
N VAL A 22 -2.34 14.56 -9.22
CA VAL A 22 -2.08 15.45 -8.07
C VAL A 22 -3.36 15.84 -7.29
N TYR A 23 -4.52 15.70 -7.92
CA TYR A 23 -5.83 15.97 -7.34
C TYR A 23 -6.49 14.71 -6.75
N ASP A 24 -5.78 13.59 -6.64
CA ASP A 24 -6.24 12.43 -5.90
C ASP A 24 -6.43 12.78 -4.40
N ALA A 25 -7.52 12.33 -3.79
CA ALA A 25 -7.84 12.62 -2.40
C ALA A 25 -6.82 12.04 -1.40
N GLY A 26 -6.09 10.98 -1.78
CA GLY A 26 -4.95 10.49 -1.02
C GLY A 26 -3.80 11.51 -0.94
N ILE A 27 -3.66 12.37 -1.96
CA ILE A 27 -2.68 13.46 -1.99
C ILE A 27 -3.25 14.73 -1.34
N VAL A 28 -4.48 15.11 -1.73
CA VAL A 28 -5.09 16.39 -1.30
C VAL A 28 -5.48 16.38 0.18
N GLN A 29 -5.93 15.24 0.69
CA GLN A 29 -6.49 15.12 2.05
C GLN A 29 -5.84 14.03 2.90
N GLY A 30 -4.92 13.24 2.34
CA GLY A 30 -4.42 12.04 3.03
C GLY A 30 -5.48 10.96 3.18
N ALA A 31 -6.52 10.96 2.35
CA ALA A 31 -7.62 10.00 2.40
C ALA A 31 -7.19 8.66 1.81
N THR A 32 -6.42 7.91 2.58
CA THR A 32 -5.79 6.64 2.19
C THR A 32 -6.03 5.58 3.26
N VAL A 33 -6.17 4.34 2.80
CA VAL A 33 -6.03 3.12 3.60
C VAL A 33 -4.86 2.35 3.03
N SER A 34 -4.00 1.83 3.89
CA SER A 34 -2.78 1.15 3.47
C SER A 34 -2.54 -0.15 4.22
N GLU A 35 -1.84 -1.06 3.55
CA GLU A 35 -1.31 -2.28 4.13
C GLU A 35 0.13 -2.47 3.70
N THR A 36 0.93 -3.08 4.57
CA THR A 36 2.35 -3.32 4.35
C THR A 36 2.72 -4.66 4.91
N LEU A 37 3.32 -5.48 4.06
CA LEU A 37 3.85 -6.79 4.38
C LEU A 37 5.19 -6.98 3.70
N ARG A 38 5.81 -8.14 3.91
CA ARG A 38 7.08 -8.47 3.29
C ARG A 38 7.13 -9.93 2.89
N THR A 39 8.09 -10.24 2.04
CA THR A 39 8.48 -11.61 1.80
C THR A 39 9.44 -12.14 2.86
N PHE A 40 9.51 -13.45 2.96
CA PHE A 40 10.62 -14.22 3.51
C PHE A 40 10.95 -15.31 2.51
N HIS A 41 12.19 -15.34 2.02
CA HIS A 41 12.56 -16.26 0.93
C HIS A 41 11.60 -16.14 -0.26
N HIS A 42 11.24 -14.89 -0.59
CA HIS A 42 10.35 -14.53 -1.70
C HIS A 42 8.88 -14.97 -1.54
N GLU A 43 8.49 -15.54 -0.40
CA GLU A 43 7.11 -15.88 -0.06
C GLU A 43 6.45 -14.81 0.82
N LEU A 44 5.24 -14.38 0.47
CA LEU A 44 4.49 -13.37 1.24
C LEU A 44 4.10 -13.91 2.63
N PHE A 45 4.52 -13.21 3.69
CA PHE A 45 4.23 -13.63 5.05
C PHE A 45 2.85 -13.16 5.50
N ARG A 46 1.99 -14.13 5.89
CA ARG A 46 0.65 -13.88 6.46
C ARG A 46 -0.24 -13.02 5.55
N LEU A 47 -0.18 -13.29 4.23
CA LEU A 47 -0.88 -12.51 3.22
C LEU A 47 -2.36 -12.37 3.54
N GLU A 48 -3.01 -13.48 3.86
CA GLU A 48 -4.43 -13.57 4.13
C GLU A 48 -4.82 -12.67 5.32
N GLU A 49 -4.06 -12.69 6.43
CA GLU A 49 -4.37 -11.83 7.58
C GLU A 49 -4.10 -10.34 7.31
N HIS A 50 -3.12 -10.03 6.46
CA HIS A 50 -2.90 -8.65 6.01
C HIS A 50 -4.07 -8.18 5.12
N LEU A 51 -4.57 -9.01 4.21
CA LEU A 51 -5.69 -8.67 3.34
C LEU A 51 -7.02 -8.59 4.10
N ASP A 52 -7.24 -9.43 5.11
CA ASP A 52 -8.38 -9.31 6.02
C ASP A 52 -8.37 -7.97 6.76
N ARG A 53 -7.20 -7.53 7.24
CA ARG A 53 -7.08 -6.21 7.88
C ARG A 53 -7.29 -5.07 6.88
N PHE A 54 -6.76 -5.19 5.67
CA PHE A 54 -6.93 -4.20 4.62
C PHE A 54 -8.41 -4.05 4.23
N THR A 55 -9.10 -5.14 3.96
CA THR A 55 -10.53 -5.14 3.60
C THR A 55 -11.42 -4.64 4.73
N ASN A 56 -11.12 -4.98 5.99
CA ASN A 56 -11.78 -4.37 7.14
C ASN A 56 -11.56 -2.85 7.19
N SER A 57 -10.33 -2.39 6.93
CA SER A 57 -10.01 -0.95 6.91
C SER A 57 -10.74 -0.22 5.78
N LEU A 58 -10.83 -0.82 4.59
CA LEU A 58 -11.63 -0.30 3.47
C LEU A 58 -13.12 -0.18 3.84
N ALA A 59 -13.68 -1.21 4.49
CA ALA A 59 -15.07 -1.21 4.94
C ALA A 59 -15.33 -0.10 5.98
N THR A 60 -14.39 0.14 6.91
CA THR A 60 -14.52 1.22 7.91
C THR A 60 -14.61 2.61 7.26
N VAL A 61 -13.89 2.85 6.18
CA VAL A 61 -13.91 4.15 5.46
C VAL A 61 -14.90 4.19 4.29
N GLY A 62 -15.57 3.08 3.99
CA GLY A 62 -16.55 2.97 2.90
C GLY A 62 -15.93 2.95 1.50
N PHE A 63 -14.70 2.46 1.35
CA PHE A 63 -14.07 2.30 0.04
C PHE A 63 -14.46 0.96 -0.59
N ASP A 64 -15.04 1.00 -1.78
CA ASP A 64 -15.28 -0.19 -2.61
C ASP A 64 -14.27 -0.25 -3.75
N ILE A 65 -13.34 -1.21 -3.68
CA ILE A 65 -12.30 -1.43 -4.69
C ILE A 65 -12.73 -2.39 -5.81
N GLY A 66 -13.96 -2.92 -5.76
CA GLY A 66 -14.50 -3.82 -6.80
C GLY A 66 -13.78 -5.16 -6.93
N LEU A 67 -13.05 -5.60 -5.91
CA LEU A 67 -12.29 -6.86 -5.89
C LEU A 67 -12.61 -7.68 -4.65
N GLU A 68 -12.76 -8.99 -4.86
CA GLU A 68 -12.76 -9.97 -3.79
C GLU A 68 -11.36 -10.14 -3.19
N THR A 69 -11.28 -10.47 -1.89
CA THR A 69 -10.01 -10.66 -1.18
C THR A 69 -9.07 -11.65 -1.87
N GLU A 70 -9.60 -12.77 -2.39
CA GLU A 70 -8.77 -13.77 -3.08
C GLU A 70 -8.23 -13.26 -4.43
N ALA A 71 -8.99 -12.42 -5.15
CA ALA A 71 -8.50 -11.80 -6.37
C ALA A 71 -7.33 -10.85 -6.08
N LEU A 72 -7.44 -10.07 -5.01
CA LEU A 72 -6.35 -9.21 -4.55
C LEU A 72 -5.14 -10.03 -4.08
N ALA A 73 -5.35 -11.17 -3.43
CA ALA A 73 -4.28 -12.10 -3.05
C ALA A 73 -3.52 -12.63 -4.27
N GLY A 74 -4.24 -13.04 -5.33
CA GLY A 74 -3.67 -13.45 -6.61
C GLY A 74 -2.77 -12.36 -7.20
N ILE A 75 -3.27 -11.12 -7.28
CA ILE A 75 -2.51 -9.95 -7.76
C ILE A 75 -1.21 -9.77 -6.97
N CYS A 76 -1.27 -9.87 -5.64
CA CYS A 76 -0.10 -9.71 -4.78
C CYS A 76 0.95 -10.80 -5.02
N ARG A 77 0.51 -12.06 -5.14
CA ARG A 77 1.39 -13.21 -5.41
C ARG A 77 2.05 -13.07 -6.78
N ASP A 78 1.29 -12.72 -7.82
CA ASP A 78 1.80 -12.53 -9.19
C ASP A 78 2.80 -11.38 -9.26
N LEU A 79 2.52 -10.27 -8.57
CA LEU A 79 3.40 -9.11 -8.51
C LEU A 79 4.74 -9.44 -7.86
N VAL A 80 4.71 -10.13 -6.71
CA VAL A 80 5.92 -10.57 -6.02
C VAL A 80 6.70 -11.57 -6.86
N ALA A 81 6.02 -12.58 -7.43
CA ALA A 81 6.65 -13.56 -8.29
C ALA A 81 7.35 -12.93 -9.49
N HIS A 82 6.76 -11.90 -10.12
CA HIS A 82 7.42 -11.15 -11.20
C HIS A 82 8.66 -10.40 -10.71
N ASN A 83 8.54 -9.72 -9.57
CA ASN A 83 9.57 -8.79 -9.09
C ASN A 83 10.74 -9.49 -8.37
N THR A 84 10.61 -10.76 -7.96
CA THR A 84 11.68 -11.54 -7.33
C THR A 84 12.55 -12.33 -8.30
N VAL A 85 12.17 -12.48 -9.57
CA VAL A 85 12.94 -13.26 -10.58
C VAL A 85 14.41 -12.82 -10.69
N SER A 86 14.68 -11.53 -10.52
CA SER A 86 16.03 -10.96 -10.59
C SER A 86 16.65 -10.69 -9.21
N LEU A 87 15.98 -11.08 -8.11
CA LEU A 87 16.43 -10.86 -6.75
C LEU A 87 17.16 -12.10 -6.22
N ASP A 88 18.26 -11.90 -5.53
CA ASP A 88 18.91 -13.01 -4.82
C ASP A 88 18.05 -13.50 -3.64
N THR A 89 18.35 -14.70 -3.15
CA THR A 89 17.58 -15.36 -2.08
C THR A 89 17.80 -14.74 -0.69
N GLU A 90 18.80 -13.87 -0.54
CA GLU A 90 19.14 -13.21 0.73
C GLU A 90 18.37 -11.88 0.88
N ASN A 91 17.85 -11.34 -0.22
CA ASN A 91 17.04 -10.13 -0.24
C ASN A 91 15.55 -10.46 -0.31
N ASP A 92 14.79 -9.71 0.47
CA ASP A 92 13.33 -9.79 0.51
C ASP A 92 12.71 -8.51 -0.07
N LEU A 93 11.46 -8.62 -0.51
CA LEU A 93 10.64 -7.49 -0.91
C LEU A 93 9.74 -7.03 0.24
N GLY A 94 9.62 -5.72 0.41
CA GLY A 94 8.43 -5.12 1.01
C GLY A 94 7.34 -5.02 -0.06
N LEU A 95 6.10 -5.27 0.32
CA LEU A 95 4.91 -5.04 -0.50
C LEU A 95 4.03 -4.03 0.23
N VAL A 96 3.62 -2.98 -0.46
CA VAL A 96 2.64 -2.01 0.02
C VAL A 96 1.42 -2.08 -0.89
N ILE A 97 0.25 -2.18 -0.26
CA ILE A 97 -1.06 -2.08 -0.91
C ILE A 97 -1.70 -0.82 -0.35
N PHE A 98 -2.26 0.03 -1.19
CA PHE A 98 -3.04 1.16 -0.71
C PHE A 98 -4.24 1.43 -1.59
N ALA A 99 -5.30 1.93 -0.98
CA ALA A 99 -6.44 2.52 -1.67
C ALA A 99 -6.62 3.95 -1.23
N THR A 100 -6.79 4.88 -2.17
CA THR A 100 -7.18 6.26 -1.89
C THR A 100 -8.67 6.45 -2.14
N ALA A 101 -9.28 7.55 -1.67
CA ALA A 101 -10.64 7.92 -2.05
C ALA A 101 -10.78 8.34 -3.54
N GLY A 102 -9.70 8.26 -4.33
CA GLY A 102 -9.68 8.53 -5.76
C GLY A 102 -9.66 10.02 -6.12
N PRO A 103 -9.87 10.35 -7.41
CA PRO A 103 -9.88 11.72 -7.91
C PRO A 103 -10.85 12.65 -7.18
N TYR A 104 -10.32 13.73 -6.61
CA TYR A 104 -11.13 14.73 -5.92
C TYR A 104 -11.53 15.85 -6.89
N ALA A 105 -12.74 15.75 -7.45
CA ALA A 105 -13.23 16.61 -8.54
C ALA A 105 -13.12 18.12 -8.25
N THR A 106 -13.29 18.54 -6.98
CA THR A 106 -13.15 19.97 -6.60
C THR A 106 -11.73 20.51 -6.85
N TYR A 107 -10.72 19.65 -6.83
CA TYR A 107 -9.31 20.02 -7.01
C TYR A 107 -8.77 19.67 -8.40
N SER A 108 -9.57 19.03 -9.26
CA SER A 108 -9.15 18.61 -10.59
C SER A 108 -9.19 19.73 -11.63
N GLY A 109 -10.01 20.77 -11.39
CA GLY A 109 -10.22 21.86 -12.34
C GLY A 109 -10.95 21.44 -13.63
N GLN A 110 -11.53 20.24 -13.68
CA GLN A 110 -12.29 19.74 -14.82
C GLN A 110 -13.76 19.49 -14.44
N PRO A 111 -14.67 19.37 -15.43
CA PRO A 111 -16.04 18.95 -15.19
C PRO A 111 -16.12 17.62 -14.41
N ALA A 112 -17.01 17.56 -13.43
CA ALA A 112 -17.11 16.44 -12.49
C ALA A 112 -17.52 15.11 -13.15
N ASP A 113 -18.12 15.15 -14.34
CA ASP A 113 -18.58 14.00 -15.12
C ASP A 113 -17.45 13.23 -15.82
N ARG A 114 -16.19 13.71 -15.72
CA ARG A 114 -15.01 13.07 -16.32
C ARG A 114 -14.22 12.18 -15.38
N PHE A 115 -14.64 12.06 -14.13
CA PHE A 115 -13.94 11.26 -13.13
C PHE A 115 -14.72 9.99 -12.86
N ASP A 116 -14.02 8.85 -12.94
CA ASP A 116 -14.52 7.64 -12.33
C ASP A 116 -14.45 7.85 -10.80
N ALA A 117 -15.61 7.92 -10.16
CA ALA A 117 -15.76 8.40 -8.78
C ALA A 117 -15.39 7.34 -7.72
N GLY A 118 -14.54 6.37 -8.10
CA GLY A 118 -14.17 5.23 -7.28
C GLY A 118 -12.80 5.40 -6.60
N PRO A 119 -12.52 4.59 -5.56
CA PRO A 119 -11.20 4.48 -4.97
C PRO A 119 -10.13 4.16 -6.01
N THR A 120 -8.92 4.68 -5.82
CA THR A 120 -7.75 4.23 -6.60
C THR A 120 -6.98 3.19 -5.81
N LEU A 121 -6.83 1.99 -6.36
CA LEU A 121 -6.11 0.87 -5.75
C LEU A 121 -4.74 0.69 -6.40
N CYS A 122 -3.70 0.59 -5.57
CA CYS A 122 -2.34 0.33 -6.00
C CYS A 122 -1.68 -0.73 -5.12
N ALA A 123 -0.85 -1.57 -5.74
CA ALA A 123 0.10 -2.42 -5.02
C ALA A 123 1.48 -2.30 -5.67
N HIS A 124 2.51 -2.06 -4.87
CA HIS A 124 3.89 -1.98 -5.35
C HIS A 124 4.84 -2.64 -4.37
N SER A 125 5.96 -3.15 -4.89
CA SER A 125 7.00 -3.78 -4.07
C SER A 125 8.36 -3.10 -4.24
N PHE A 126 9.23 -3.27 -3.26
CA PHE A 126 10.60 -2.75 -3.28
C PHE A 126 11.53 -3.66 -2.47
N PRO A 127 12.83 -3.77 -2.82
CA PRO A 127 13.80 -4.49 -2.00
C PRO A 127 13.91 -3.87 -0.60
N LEU A 128 13.88 -4.70 0.44
CA LEU A 128 14.03 -4.22 1.81
C LEU A 128 15.45 -3.70 2.03
N PRO A 129 15.61 -2.44 2.49
CA PRO A 129 16.93 -1.82 2.62
C PRO A 129 17.60 -2.21 3.95
N PHE A 130 17.93 -3.50 4.13
CA PHE A 130 18.51 -4.02 5.39
C PHE A 130 19.75 -3.26 5.87
N HIS A 131 20.55 -2.73 4.94
CA HIS A 131 21.73 -1.92 5.25
C HIS A 131 21.41 -0.66 6.08
N LEU A 132 20.20 -0.09 5.95
CA LEU A 132 19.75 1.06 6.75
C LEU A 132 19.41 0.69 8.20
N TRP A 133 19.15 -0.59 8.46
CA TRP A 133 18.70 -1.08 9.77
C TRP A 133 19.75 -1.89 10.52
N HIS A 134 20.90 -2.17 9.88
CA HIS A 134 21.95 -3.02 10.41
C HIS A 134 22.37 -2.63 11.85
N THR A 135 22.73 -1.36 12.06
CA THR A 135 23.12 -0.87 13.40
C THR A 135 21.98 -1.00 14.41
N MET A 136 20.76 -0.65 14.01
CA MET A 136 19.58 -0.71 14.89
C MET A 136 19.28 -2.16 15.32
N GLN A 137 19.49 -3.14 14.44
CA GLN A 137 19.31 -4.56 14.75
C GLN A 137 20.41 -5.13 15.65
N ALA A 138 21.66 -4.69 15.45
CA ALA A 138 22.81 -5.19 16.20
C ALA A 138 22.93 -4.56 17.60
N GLU A 139 22.68 -3.25 17.70
CA GLU A 139 22.97 -2.45 18.90
C GLU A 139 21.72 -1.99 19.63
N GLY A 140 20.54 -2.15 19.02
CA GLY A 140 19.27 -1.69 19.55
C GLY A 140 19.01 -0.20 19.28
N LEU A 141 17.92 0.31 19.86
CA LEU A 141 17.46 1.69 19.69
C LEU A 141 17.17 2.34 21.04
N HIS A 142 17.53 3.61 21.16
CA HIS A 142 17.13 4.42 22.29
C HIS A 142 15.76 5.06 22.01
N LEU A 143 14.77 4.78 22.86
CA LEU A 143 13.40 5.26 22.73
C LEU A 143 13.05 6.24 23.85
N VAL A 144 12.17 7.19 23.57
CA VAL A 144 11.60 8.13 24.54
C VAL A 144 10.09 8.20 24.37
N THR A 145 9.36 8.50 25.44
CA THR A 145 7.93 8.78 25.36
C THR A 145 7.72 10.24 24.94
N PRO A 146 7.08 10.52 23.78
CA PRO A 146 6.83 11.89 23.36
C PRO A 146 5.70 12.52 24.18
N SER A 147 5.62 13.86 24.17
CA SER A 147 4.48 14.60 24.73
C SER A 147 3.23 14.55 23.85
N VAL A 148 3.40 14.19 22.57
CA VAL A 148 2.31 14.02 21.60
C VAL A 148 1.54 12.74 21.94
N GLN A 149 0.22 12.86 22.06
CA GLN A 149 -0.67 11.73 22.34
C GLN A 149 -1.26 11.14 21.05
N GLN A 150 -1.55 9.85 21.08
CA GLN A 150 -2.31 9.18 20.03
C GLN A 150 -3.71 9.82 19.91
N LEU A 151 -4.20 9.94 18.67
CA LEU A 151 -5.56 10.43 18.43
C LEU A 151 -6.59 9.54 19.15
N PRO A 152 -7.62 10.12 19.79
CA PRO A 152 -8.69 9.34 20.38
C PRO A 152 -9.41 8.47 19.33
N ALA A 153 -9.82 7.27 19.72
CA ALA A 153 -10.55 6.34 18.84
C ALA A 153 -11.90 6.91 18.33
N ALA A 154 -12.48 7.88 19.04
CA ALA A 154 -13.66 8.60 18.60
C ALA A 154 -13.40 9.58 17.45
N CYS A 155 -12.13 9.94 17.18
CA CYS A 155 -11.72 10.80 16.08
C CYS A 155 -11.28 9.97 14.88
N VAL A 156 -10.39 9.00 15.11
CA VAL A 156 -9.86 8.08 14.09
C VAL A 156 -9.76 6.71 14.72
N ASP A 157 -10.39 5.70 14.12
CA ASP A 157 -10.32 4.33 14.60
C ASP A 157 -8.87 3.81 14.51
N PRO A 158 -8.20 3.50 15.63
CA PRO A 158 -6.81 3.05 15.61
C PRO A 158 -6.63 1.66 14.99
N SER A 159 -7.71 0.91 14.73
CA SER A 159 -7.66 -0.37 14.02
C SER A 159 -7.61 -0.19 12.49
N THR A 160 -8.01 0.97 11.98
CA THR A 160 -7.90 1.32 10.56
C THR A 160 -6.49 1.79 10.27
N LYS A 161 -5.82 1.09 9.35
CA LYS A 161 -4.49 1.49 8.89
C LYS A 161 -4.62 2.48 7.75
N HIS A 162 -4.44 3.75 8.06
CA HIS A 162 -4.38 4.84 7.08
C HIS A 162 -3.00 4.90 6.43
#